data_AF-A0A9W9HGA6-F1
#
_entry.id   AF-A0A9W9HGA6-F1
#
_cell.length_a   1.000
_cell.length_b   1.000
_cell.length_c   1.000
_cell.angle_alpha   90.00
_cell.angle_beta   90.00
_cell.angle_gamma   90.00
#
_symmetry.space_group_name_H-M   'P 1'
#
loop_
_entity.id
_entity.type
_entity.pdbx_description
1 polymer ?
#
loop_
_entity_poly.entity_id
_entity_poly.type
_entity_poly.pdbx_seq_one_letter_code
_entity_poly.pdbx_strand_id
1 'polypeptide(L)'
;MAGTVERTLEVEACLHDDATSQPISGSNPSTRVAVLRQHQYQSSVTYHELDGNTLIPDVLGYSYLRDLADEGKKQSPGKQYARVIQAYSKIHDLLSPPRASKTEARESKGSPVLFHEKKCALIERLEPPPNSKADVVNTTFAQIKVQTPTGPPVDQFVNCRSSNIKANDLKDSANGLSRPITISTGICLFSSQLLGFIPTKGLSTPDGTAETAIPPLPYSQVSTFYELETCTRMAMTIAGLAVTACTGGTAGSRPIVVRLDVPRLQYYSYPLELLQAGLVSWEYVREWFSLVDRRHRQVATLMKDTITQEVRRRGGDVQVEVTNGTTAVVQFLRLCILDRRELPTVDDMLFVLEWIGPYQAAWREFLDIVGESQRPKDLRSLSIMAYVFEVMYPALNQTSTKTGHVNDEGTARPLLIQVDDIAEWRIFDRAEKLLKRFKERQHDLDPLLVGVFPSPRIFTSEDQGRSTLFLHDPGLKIQQPCSPSSDSKEGSGVVSPLDIIGEIYGGEVQDTLVQLLMKGGLSTPDEHELA
;
A
#
# COMPACT_ATOMS: atom_id res chain seq x y z
N MET A 1 -54.01 34.51 -31.49
CA MET A 1 -53.83 35.55 -30.44
C MET A 1 -54.39 35.00 -29.14
N ALA A 2 -53.63 35.16 -28.05
CA ALA A 2 -53.92 34.80 -26.64
C ALA A 2 -54.10 33.29 -26.34
N GLY A 3 -53.45 32.64 -25.37
CA GLY A 3 -52.52 33.07 -24.32
C GLY A 3 -52.85 32.40 -22.98
N THR A 4 -51.81 31.91 -22.25
CA THR A 4 -51.74 31.62 -20.77
C THR A 4 -52.48 30.34 -20.28
N VAL A 5 -51.89 29.23 -19.78
CA VAL A 5 -50.88 28.84 -18.74
C VAL A 5 -51.52 28.35 -17.41
N GLU A 6 -50.87 27.31 -16.82
CA GLU A 6 -51.02 26.64 -15.49
C GLU A 6 -51.96 25.43 -15.38
N ARG A 7 -51.69 24.34 -14.62
CA ARG A 7 -50.49 23.59 -14.20
C ARG A 7 -51.00 22.30 -13.49
N THR A 8 -50.28 21.19 -13.66
CA THR A 8 -50.13 20.00 -12.77
C THR A 8 -51.33 19.10 -12.40
N LEU A 9 -51.26 17.83 -12.81
CA LEU A 9 -51.18 16.60 -11.99
C LEU A 9 -51.71 15.41 -12.80
N GLU A 10 -50.82 14.58 -13.34
CA GLU A 10 -51.18 13.22 -13.77
C GLU A 10 -50.43 12.22 -12.89
N VAL A 11 -51.25 11.47 -12.13
CA VAL A 11 -50.92 10.15 -11.64
C VAL A 11 -51.42 9.20 -12.71
N GLU A 12 -50.54 8.44 -13.35
CA GLU A 12 -50.82 7.05 -13.70
C GLU A 12 -49.53 6.31 -14.08
N ALA A 13 -49.40 5.13 -13.49
CA ALA A 13 -48.42 4.14 -13.88
C ALA A 13 -48.83 3.54 -15.23
N CYS A 14 -47.87 3.30 -16.13
CA CYS A 14 -47.76 2.04 -16.86
C CYS A 14 -46.49 1.97 -17.70
N LEU A 15 -45.91 0.77 -17.61
CA LEU A 15 -45.02 0.07 -18.53
C LEU A 15 -45.13 0.53 -20.00
N HIS A 16 -43.99 0.71 -20.66
CA HIS A 16 -43.59 -0.11 -21.81
C HIS A 16 -42.14 0.19 -22.22
N ASP A 17 -41.33 -0.87 -22.21
CA ASP A 17 -40.23 -1.08 -23.15
C ASP A 17 -40.75 -0.93 -24.60
N ASP A 18 -40.02 -0.25 -25.48
CA ASP A 18 -39.17 -0.98 -26.43
C ASP A 18 -38.30 -0.08 -27.34
N ALA A 19 -37.08 -0.59 -27.52
CA ALA A 19 -36.16 -0.50 -28.68
C ALA A 19 -35.78 0.90 -29.21
N THR A 20 -34.49 1.27 -29.20
CA THR A 20 -33.55 0.70 -30.18
C THR A 20 -32.09 0.99 -29.79
N SER A 21 -31.36 -0.05 -29.37
CA SER A 21 -29.97 -0.26 -29.81
C SER A 21 -29.67 -1.76 -29.69
N GLN A 22 -29.36 -2.40 -30.81
CA GLN A 22 -28.99 -3.80 -30.88
C GLN A 22 -27.76 -4.12 -30.03
N PRO A 23 -27.61 -5.39 -29.58
CA PRO A 23 -26.42 -5.84 -28.88
C PRO A 23 -25.28 -5.98 -29.88
N ILE A 24 -24.18 -5.25 -29.68
CA ILE A 24 -22.92 -5.64 -30.30
C ILE A 24 -22.40 -6.83 -29.48
N SER A 25 -22.57 -8.02 -30.04
CA SER A 25 -21.81 -9.20 -29.65
C SER A 25 -20.31 -8.90 -29.85
N GLY A 26 -19.50 -9.21 -28.84
CA GLY A 26 -18.06 -9.33 -28.98
C GLY A 26 -17.28 -8.01 -28.97
N SER A 27 -16.99 -7.48 -27.80
CA SER A 27 -15.73 -6.76 -27.55
C SER A 27 -15.40 -6.81 -26.06
N ASN A 28 -14.20 -7.29 -25.73
CA ASN A 28 -13.64 -7.12 -24.38
C ASN A 28 -13.52 -5.62 -24.10
N PRO A 29 -13.93 -5.11 -22.93
CA PRO A 29 -13.60 -3.74 -22.56
C PRO A 29 -12.07 -3.62 -22.50
N SER A 30 -11.49 -2.81 -23.39
CA SER A 30 -10.04 -2.61 -23.44
C SER A 30 -9.61 -1.77 -22.23
N THR A 31 -9.11 -2.40 -21.17
CA THR A 31 -8.50 -1.70 -20.04
C THR A 31 -7.23 -0.99 -20.52
N ARG A 32 -7.16 0.34 -20.36
CA ARG A 32 -5.98 1.14 -20.70
C ARG A 32 -5.14 1.41 -19.46
N VAL A 33 -3.83 1.28 -19.57
CA VAL A 33 -2.87 1.54 -18.48
C VAL A 33 -2.15 2.86 -18.75
N ALA A 34 -2.11 3.74 -17.75
CA ALA A 34 -1.36 4.99 -17.77
C ALA A 34 -0.11 4.88 -16.88
N VAL A 35 1.03 5.36 -17.40
CA VAL A 35 2.36 5.25 -16.76
C VAL A 35 3.00 6.63 -16.58
N LEU A 36 3.56 6.91 -15.40
CA LEU A 36 4.26 8.17 -15.11
C LEU A 36 5.79 8.05 -15.33
N ARG A 37 6.29 8.42 -16.53
CA ARG A 37 7.72 8.33 -16.96
C ARG A 37 8.54 9.61 -16.80
N GLN A 38 9.61 9.58 -16.03
CA GLN A 38 10.55 10.70 -15.92
C GLN A 38 11.52 10.70 -17.13
N HIS A 39 11.52 11.79 -17.93
CA HIS A 39 12.14 11.93 -19.28
C HIS A 39 13.57 11.35 -19.45
N GLN A 40 13.98 10.80 -20.60
CA GLN A 40 13.87 11.30 -21.99
C GLN A 40 13.42 10.21 -22.99
N TYR A 41 12.29 10.43 -23.69
CA TYR A 41 12.05 10.25 -25.14
C TYR A 41 10.54 10.36 -25.42
N GLN A 42 10.20 10.83 -26.62
CA GLN A 42 8.85 11.25 -27.04
C GLN A 42 7.84 10.09 -27.10
N SER A 43 6.98 9.97 -26.08
CA SER A 43 5.56 9.63 -26.21
C SER A 43 4.82 10.12 -24.96
N SER A 44 3.60 10.62 -25.16
CA SER A 44 2.92 11.62 -24.34
C SER A 44 2.63 11.22 -22.89
N VAL A 45 3.45 11.73 -21.96
CA VAL A 45 3.09 11.97 -20.56
C VAL A 45 3.35 13.46 -20.29
N THR A 46 2.30 14.20 -19.98
CA THR A 46 2.38 15.65 -19.76
C THR A 46 2.83 15.93 -18.33
N TYR A 47 4.06 16.42 -18.18
CA TYR A 47 4.56 17.00 -16.94
C TYR A 47 4.29 18.51 -16.94
N HIS A 48 3.80 19.06 -15.82
CA HIS A 48 3.53 20.49 -15.69
C HIS A 48 4.46 21.11 -14.64
N GLU A 49 5.23 22.13 -15.02
CA GLU A 49 5.92 22.99 -14.05
C GLU A 49 4.87 23.87 -13.33
N LEU A 50 4.96 23.92 -12.00
CA LEU A 50 4.22 24.88 -11.17
C LEU A 50 4.84 26.29 -11.34
N ASP A 51 4.63 26.90 -12.51
CA ASP A 51 4.48 28.35 -12.74
C ASP A 51 4.39 28.65 -14.26
N GLY A 52 3.36 29.39 -14.69
CA GLY A 52 3.39 30.21 -15.93
C GLY A 52 2.79 29.68 -17.25
N ASN A 53 1.47 29.84 -17.40
CA ASN A 53 0.70 30.13 -18.64
C ASN A 53 0.84 29.24 -19.89
N THR A 54 0.21 28.06 -19.90
CA THR A 54 -0.68 27.58 -21.01
C THR A 54 -1.46 26.32 -20.59
N LEU A 55 -2.69 26.16 -21.10
CA LEU A 55 -3.63 25.04 -20.86
C LEU A 55 -4.10 24.51 -22.23
N ILE A 56 -4.13 23.18 -22.48
CA ILE A 56 -4.96 22.52 -23.52
C ILE A 56 -5.35 21.08 -23.09
N PRO A 57 -6.54 20.55 -23.47
CA PRO A 57 -7.27 19.44 -22.84
C PRO A 57 -7.18 18.07 -23.55
N ASP A 58 -7.90 17.10 -22.96
CA ASP A 58 -8.25 15.73 -23.41
C ASP A 58 -7.45 14.54 -22.81
N VAL A 59 -8.05 14.02 -21.71
CA VAL A 59 -8.11 12.63 -21.21
C VAL A 59 -7.14 12.19 -20.09
N LEU A 60 -7.78 11.99 -18.92
CA LEU A 60 -7.53 11.16 -17.73
C LEU A 60 -6.31 11.45 -16.81
N GLY A 61 -6.47 12.51 -16.01
CA GLY A 61 -6.54 12.27 -14.56
C GLY A 61 -5.35 12.70 -13.68
N TYR A 62 -4.50 13.62 -14.15
CA TYR A 62 -3.66 14.42 -13.26
C TYR A 62 -4.11 15.87 -13.32
N SER A 63 -4.84 16.32 -12.30
CA SER A 63 -5.09 17.74 -12.10
C SER A 63 -3.89 18.34 -11.36
N TYR A 64 -2.97 18.96 -12.09
CA TYR A 64 -2.14 20.00 -11.49
C TYR A 64 -3.06 21.17 -11.19
N LEU A 65 -3.33 21.41 -9.92
CA LEU A 65 -4.04 22.61 -9.51
C LEU A 65 -3.13 23.81 -9.77
N ARG A 66 -3.27 24.37 -10.99
CA ARG A 66 -3.28 25.81 -11.18
C ARG A 66 -4.40 26.35 -10.30
N ASP A 67 -4.03 27.19 -9.35
CA ASP A 67 -4.90 28.05 -8.54
C ASP A 67 -6.41 27.85 -8.81
N LEU A 68 -7.01 26.81 -8.24
CA LEU A 68 -8.40 26.95 -7.83
C LEU A 68 -8.32 27.86 -6.62
N ALA A 69 -8.49 29.15 -6.90
CA ALA A 69 -9.19 30.04 -6.00
C ALA A 69 -10.57 29.40 -5.72
N ASP A 70 -10.61 28.40 -4.85
CA ASP A 70 -11.84 28.00 -4.19
C ASP A 70 -11.92 28.76 -2.87
N GLU A 71 -12.79 29.76 -2.97
CA GLU A 71 -13.37 30.55 -1.93
C GLU A 71 -13.69 29.70 -0.70
N GLY A 72 -13.15 30.10 0.45
CA GLY A 72 -13.61 29.59 1.74
C GLY A 72 -12.89 28.33 2.24
N LYS A 73 -11.65 28.50 2.70
CA LYS A 73 -10.99 27.64 3.71
C LYS A 73 -10.68 26.20 3.28
N LYS A 74 -9.61 26.00 2.50
CA LYS A 74 -8.73 24.80 2.56
C LYS A 74 -7.36 25.21 1.98
N GLN A 75 -6.27 24.69 2.53
CA GLN A 75 -4.90 25.23 2.34
C GLN A 75 -4.42 25.16 0.87
N SER A 76 -3.66 26.16 0.41
CA SER A 76 -3.14 26.16 -0.97
C SER A 76 -2.23 24.94 -1.25
N PRO A 77 -2.24 24.39 -2.47
CA PRO A 77 -1.40 23.25 -2.86
C PRO A 77 0.08 23.43 -2.54
N GLY A 78 0.61 24.64 -2.72
CA GLY A 78 2.00 24.97 -2.36
C GLY A 78 2.30 24.79 -0.85
N LYS A 79 1.34 25.10 0.04
CA LYS A 79 1.48 24.85 1.48
C LYS A 79 1.44 23.36 1.79
N GLN A 80 0.63 22.58 1.10
CA GLN A 80 0.57 21.12 1.27
C GLN A 80 1.87 20.46 0.81
N TYR A 81 2.37 20.82 -0.38
CA TYR A 81 3.67 20.37 -0.88
C TYR A 81 4.81 20.70 0.10
N ALA A 82 4.89 21.96 0.56
CA ALA A 82 5.92 22.37 1.51
C ALA A 82 5.87 21.58 2.83
N ARG A 83 4.68 21.19 3.28
CA ARG A 83 4.53 20.32 4.46
C ARG A 83 4.99 18.91 4.22
N VAL A 84 4.72 18.33 3.04
CA VAL A 84 5.20 16.99 2.70
C VAL A 84 6.73 16.99 2.63
N ILE A 85 7.34 17.98 1.97
CA ILE A 85 8.79 18.15 1.94
C ILE A 85 9.34 18.31 3.35
N GLN A 86 8.80 19.23 4.15
CA GLN A 86 9.24 19.43 5.54
C GLN A 86 9.09 18.14 6.37
N ALA A 87 8.02 17.38 6.16
CA ALA A 87 7.77 16.14 6.87
C ALA A 87 8.82 15.08 6.51
N TYR A 88 9.14 14.92 5.23
CA TYR A 88 10.18 14.01 4.75
C TYR A 88 11.57 14.47 5.22
N SER A 89 11.91 15.77 5.13
CA SER A 89 13.19 16.30 5.61
C SER A 89 13.42 16.00 7.09
N LYS A 90 12.37 16.10 7.93
CA LYS A 90 12.48 15.70 9.35
C LYS A 90 12.78 14.21 9.52
N ILE A 91 12.13 13.35 8.73
CA ILE A 91 12.39 11.89 8.75
C ILE A 91 13.83 11.62 8.29
N HIS A 92 14.25 12.25 7.20
CA HIS A 92 15.61 12.15 6.67
C HIS A 92 16.65 12.61 7.72
N ASP A 93 16.42 13.74 8.39
CA ASP A 93 17.30 14.28 9.43
C ASP A 93 17.38 13.34 10.65
N LEU A 94 16.28 12.66 11.02
CA LEU A 94 16.30 11.66 12.10
C LEU A 94 17.18 10.45 11.76
N LEU A 95 17.17 10.05 10.49
CA LEU A 95 17.91 8.89 9.99
C LEU A 95 19.37 9.24 9.72
N SER A 96 19.65 10.47 9.33
CA SER A 96 20.96 10.95 8.91
C SER A 96 22.05 10.85 10.00
N PRO A 97 23.33 10.78 9.59
CA PRO A 97 24.49 10.91 10.49
C PRO A 97 24.41 12.16 11.38
N PRO A 98 25.01 12.13 12.58
CA PRO A 98 25.37 13.37 13.28
C PRO A 98 26.26 14.24 12.40
N ARG A 99 25.98 15.54 12.33
CA ARG A 99 26.79 16.49 11.55
C ARG A 99 28.14 16.66 12.27
N ALA A 100 29.23 16.20 11.65
CA ALA A 100 30.57 16.50 12.16
C ALA A 100 30.73 18.02 12.32
N SER A 101 31.35 18.45 13.42
CA SER A 101 31.72 19.86 13.63
C SER A 101 32.48 20.38 12.42
N LYS A 102 32.16 21.62 12.00
CA LYS A 102 32.53 22.34 10.76
C LYS A 102 34.01 22.38 10.34
N THR A 103 34.91 21.58 10.90
CA THR A 103 36.35 21.71 10.69
C THR A 103 36.92 20.83 9.56
N GLU A 104 36.19 19.83 9.06
CA GLU A 104 36.65 19.05 7.90
C GLU A 104 35.49 18.79 6.92
N ALA A 105 35.11 19.82 6.17
CA ALA A 105 34.26 19.67 4.99
C ALA A 105 35.09 19.07 3.83
N ARG A 106 35.45 17.80 3.96
CA ARG A 106 35.62 16.95 2.77
C ARG A 106 34.28 16.27 2.60
N GLU A 107 33.52 16.68 1.57
CA GLU A 107 32.37 15.93 1.08
C GLU A 107 32.85 14.48 0.83
N SER A 108 32.62 13.59 1.79
CA SER A 108 32.84 12.17 1.57
C SER A 108 31.81 11.76 0.52
N LYS A 109 32.28 11.42 -0.68
CA LYS A 109 31.50 10.98 -1.85
C LYS A 109 30.62 9.72 -1.62
N GLY A 110 30.33 9.34 -0.37
CA GLY A 110 29.64 8.10 0.00
C GLY A 110 28.51 8.25 1.02
N SER A 111 28.03 9.46 1.31
CA SER A 111 26.80 9.64 2.12
C SER A 111 25.61 9.98 1.23
N PRO A 112 24.41 9.45 1.53
CA PRO A 112 23.22 9.72 0.74
C PRO A 112 22.80 11.18 0.91
N VAL A 113 22.39 11.78 -0.21
CA VAL A 113 22.03 13.20 -0.27
C VAL A 113 20.61 13.31 -0.81
N LEU A 114 19.77 14.04 -0.07
CA LEU A 114 18.42 14.37 -0.47
C LEU A 114 18.43 15.56 -1.43
N PHE A 115 17.92 15.34 -2.63
CA PHE A 115 17.68 16.38 -3.63
C PHE A 115 16.18 16.66 -3.73
N HIS A 116 15.84 17.94 -3.67
CA HIS A 116 14.54 18.45 -4.08
C HIS A 116 14.72 19.08 -5.45
N GLU A 117 14.62 18.28 -6.51
CA GLU A 117 14.49 18.86 -7.84
C GLU A 117 13.21 19.71 -7.87
N LYS A 118 13.30 20.90 -8.49
CA LYS A 118 12.25 21.90 -8.73
C LYS A 118 10.83 21.43 -8.38
N LYS A 119 10.14 22.11 -7.44
CA LYS A 119 8.73 21.91 -6.99
C LYS A 119 7.90 20.90 -7.80
N CYS A 120 8.21 19.60 -7.70
CA CYS A 120 7.50 18.56 -8.41
C CYS A 120 6.54 17.89 -7.43
N ALA A 121 5.25 18.10 -7.66
CA ALA A 121 4.19 17.59 -6.80
C ALA A 121 3.19 16.82 -7.65
N LEU A 122 2.72 15.70 -7.09
CA LEU A 122 1.62 14.94 -7.64
C LEU A 122 0.40 15.16 -6.74
N ILE A 123 -0.75 15.54 -7.29
CA ILE A 123 -1.98 15.68 -6.54
C ILE A 123 -2.96 14.63 -7.04
N GLU A 124 -3.34 13.73 -6.15
CA GLU A 124 -4.40 12.77 -6.38
C GLU A 124 -5.70 13.34 -5.81
N ARG A 125 -6.72 13.42 -6.67
CA ARG A 125 -8.06 13.87 -6.31
C ARG A 125 -8.98 12.65 -6.32
N LEU A 126 -9.42 12.25 -5.15
CA LEU A 126 -10.40 11.18 -4.97
C LEU A 126 -11.78 11.79 -4.84
N GLU A 127 -12.60 11.55 -5.86
CA GLU A 127 -14.01 11.96 -5.84
C GLU A 127 -14.81 10.98 -4.95
N PRO A 128 -15.77 11.51 -4.17
CA PRO A 128 -16.64 10.65 -3.40
C PRO A 128 -17.53 9.81 -4.34
N PRO A 129 -17.99 8.61 -3.91
CA PRO A 129 -18.91 7.82 -4.70
C PRO A 129 -20.17 8.62 -5.09
N PRO A 130 -20.81 8.31 -6.24
CA PRO A 130 -22.08 8.91 -6.61
C PRO A 130 -23.08 8.80 -5.45
N ASN A 131 -23.70 9.93 -5.06
CA ASN A 131 -24.63 10.07 -3.92
C ASN A 131 -24.00 10.10 -2.52
N SER A 132 -22.67 10.10 -2.39
CA SER A 132 -22.01 10.32 -1.10
C SER A 132 -21.94 11.81 -0.76
N LYS A 133 -22.20 12.16 0.52
CA LYS A 133 -22.01 13.52 1.05
C LYS A 133 -20.55 13.81 1.45
N ALA A 134 -19.62 12.89 1.19
CA ALA A 134 -18.23 13.07 1.56
C ALA A 134 -17.58 14.17 0.69
N ASP A 135 -16.70 14.96 1.30
CA ASP A 135 -15.89 15.93 0.56
C ASP A 135 -14.90 15.22 -0.38
N VAL A 136 -14.58 15.87 -1.50
CA VAL A 136 -13.43 15.51 -2.34
C VAL A 136 -12.16 15.51 -1.50
N VAL A 137 -11.40 14.42 -1.57
CA VAL A 137 -10.12 14.28 -0.86
C VAL A 137 -8.99 14.56 -1.83
N ASN A 138 -8.21 15.61 -1.54
CA ASN A 138 -6.98 15.92 -2.27
C ASN A 138 -5.77 15.43 -1.47
N THR A 139 -5.01 14.53 -2.06
CA THR A 139 -3.77 13.99 -1.50
C THR A 139 -2.59 14.53 -2.30
N THR A 140 -1.71 15.28 -1.64
CA THR A 140 -0.47 15.78 -2.26
C THR A 140 0.68 14.83 -1.96
N PHE A 141 1.42 14.46 -2.99
CA PHE A 141 2.70 13.79 -2.91
C PHE A 141 3.78 14.74 -3.43
N ALA A 142 4.97 14.66 -2.84
CA ALA A 142 6.13 15.40 -3.30
C ALA A 142 7.14 14.44 -3.88
N GLN A 143 7.78 14.83 -4.98
CA GLN A 143 8.90 14.07 -5.51
C GLN A 143 10.11 14.21 -4.59
N ILE A 144 10.71 13.08 -4.24
CA ILE A 144 11.91 12.97 -3.43
C ILE A 144 12.92 12.16 -4.23
N LYS A 145 14.10 12.74 -4.43
CA LYS A 145 15.26 12.03 -4.97
C LYS A 145 16.32 11.85 -3.90
N VAL A 146 16.66 10.61 -3.59
CA VAL A 146 17.74 10.28 -2.67
C VAL A 146 18.89 9.71 -3.48
N GLN A 147 19.98 10.46 -3.56
CA GLN A 147 21.23 9.93 -4.09
C GLN A 147 21.79 8.94 -3.08
N THR A 148 22.17 7.76 -3.56
CA THR A 148 22.71 6.70 -2.71
C THR A 148 24.24 6.61 -2.86
N PRO A 149 24.95 6.04 -1.87
CA PRO A 149 26.40 5.85 -1.91
C PRO A 149 26.85 4.94 -3.06
N THR A 150 26.04 3.91 -3.34
CA THR A 150 26.22 3.00 -4.47
C THR A 150 24.88 2.81 -5.18
N GLY A 151 24.92 2.29 -6.41
CA GLY A 151 23.71 2.00 -7.18
C GLY A 151 22.95 3.24 -7.66
N PRO A 152 21.79 3.03 -8.31
CA PRO A 152 20.98 4.11 -8.86
C PRO A 152 20.24 4.89 -7.75
N PRO A 153 20.01 6.20 -7.94
CA PRO A 153 19.26 7.00 -7.00
C PRO A 153 17.84 6.46 -6.79
N VAL A 154 17.26 6.73 -5.64
CA VAL A 154 15.85 6.46 -5.37
C VAL A 154 15.04 7.68 -5.78
N ASP A 155 14.10 7.52 -6.70
CA ASP A 155 13.17 8.56 -7.13
C ASP A 155 11.73 8.10 -6.87
N GLN A 156 11.05 8.79 -5.95
CA GLN A 156 9.69 8.44 -5.52
C GLN A 156 8.85 9.68 -5.27
N PHE A 157 7.56 9.59 -5.57
CA PHE A 157 6.55 10.53 -5.07
C PHE A 157 6.05 10.01 -3.73
N VAL A 158 6.13 10.80 -2.67
CA VAL A 158 5.74 10.37 -1.32
C VAL A 158 4.81 11.36 -0.65
N ASN A 159 3.90 10.86 0.19
CA ASN A 159 3.19 11.62 1.20
C ASN A 159 3.75 11.24 2.57
N CYS A 160 3.98 12.21 3.45
CA CYS A 160 4.62 11.95 4.74
C CYS A 160 3.79 12.48 5.91
N ARG A 161 3.77 11.71 7.00
CA ARG A 161 3.13 12.05 8.27
C ARG A 161 4.18 12.02 9.36
N SER A 162 4.53 13.19 9.89
CA SER A 162 5.61 13.32 10.88
C SER A 162 5.33 14.33 11.98
N SER A 163 4.04 14.52 12.31
CA SER A 163 3.56 15.40 13.39
C SER A 163 4.20 15.11 14.74
N ASN A 164 4.61 13.87 15.00
CA ASN A 164 5.17 13.45 16.29
C ASN A 164 6.66 13.77 16.45
N ILE A 165 7.36 14.18 15.38
CA ILE A 165 8.78 14.53 15.46
C ILE A 165 8.92 15.91 16.12
N LYS A 166 9.55 15.95 17.29
CA LYS A 166 9.86 17.16 18.05
C LYS A 166 11.27 17.65 17.75
N ALA A 167 11.54 18.91 18.11
CA ALA A 167 12.87 19.50 17.92
C ALA A 167 13.97 18.77 18.71
N ASN A 168 13.64 18.23 19.90
CA ASN A 168 14.60 17.45 20.68
C ASN A 168 14.95 16.13 20.01
N ASP A 169 13.99 15.45 19.36
CA ASP A 169 14.28 14.20 18.63
C ASP A 169 15.34 14.44 17.54
N LEU A 170 15.27 15.57 16.84
CA LEU A 170 16.24 15.97 15.82
C LEU A 170 17.61 16.33 16.41
N LYS A 171 17.63 17.02 17.55
CA LYS A 171 18.88 17.34 18.28
C LYS A 171 19.58 16.07 18.76
N ASP A 172 18.82 15.13 19.30
CA ASP A 172 19.33 13.85 19.79
C ASP A 172 19.98 13.06 18.66
N SER A 173 19.31 12.94 17.50
CA SER A 173 19.89 12.32 16.31
C SER A 173 21.14 13.06 15.83
N ALA A 174 21.11 14.40 15.79
CA ALA A 174 22.25 15.21 15.37
C ALA A 174 23.45 15.11 16.33
N ASN A 175 23.21 14.81 17.60
CA ASN A 175 24.24 14.56 18.62
C ASN A 175 24.76 13.11 18.60
N GLY A 176 24.28 12.28 17.65
CA GLY A 176 24.76 10.91 17.44
C GLY A 176 24.04 9.87 18.29
N LEU A 177 22.93 10.22 18.96
CA LEU A 177 22.17 9.27 19.75
C LEU A 177 21.54 8.23 18.82
N SER A 178 21.99 6.98 18.96
CA SER A 178 21.48 5.86 18.16
C SER A 178 20.11 5.43 18.69
N ARG A 179 19.16 5.21 17.78
CA ARG A 179 17.83 4.68 18.09
C ARG A 179 17.57 3.41 17.28
N PRO A 180 16.88 2.41 17.84
CA PRO A 180 16.40 1.28 17.05
C PRO A 180 15.39 1.79 16.02
N ILE A 181 15.48 1.28 14.80
CA ILE A 181 14.60 1.63 13.69
C ILE A 181 13.82 0.38 13.29
N THR A 182 12.49 0.47 13.33
CA THR A 182 11.61 -0.55 12.78
C THR A 182 10.77 0.05 11.67
N ILE A 183 10.79 -0.58 10.51
CA ILE A 183 9.97 -0.21 9.36
C ILE A 183 8.86 -1.25 9.21
N SER A 184 7.60 -0.85 9.35
CA SER A 184 6.45 -1.72 9.09
C SER A 184 5.93 -1.46 7.67
N THR A 185 5.73 -2.52 6.90
CA THR A 185 5.20 -2.45 5.53
C THR A 185 4.28 -3.64 5.28
N GLY A 186 3.34 -3.51 4.34
CA GLY A 186 2.37 -4.56 4.04
C GLY A 186 2.07 -4.68 2.55
N ILE A 187 1.52 -5.83 2.17
CA ILE A 187 0.98 -6.06 0.84
C ILE A 187 -0.22 -7.02 0.93
N CYS A 188 -1.28 -6.69 0.21
CA CYS A 188 -2.44 -7.58 0.02
C CYS A 188 -2.04 -8.80 -0.82
N LEU A 189 -2.59 -9.98 -0.52
CA LEU A 189 -2.28 -11.22 -1.27
C LEU A 189 -2.82 -11.24 -2.69
N PHE A 190 -3.88 -10.47 -2.94
CA PHE A 190 -4.61 -10.50 -4.19
C PHE A 190 -5.18 -9.10 -4.48
N SER A 191 -5.32 -8.76 -5.75
CA SER A 191 -6.09 -7.58 -6.17
C SER A 191 -7.60 -7.81 -5.95
N SER A 192 -8.36 -6.75 -5.73
CA SER A 192 -9.81 -6.79 -5.55
C SER A 192 -10.53 -7.52 -6.69
N GLN A 193 -10.05 -7.36 -7.93
CA GLN A 193 -10.63 -8.02 -9.09
C GLN A 193 -10.41 -9.54 -9.08
N LEU A 194 -9.23 -10.00 -8.69
CA LEU A 194 -8.93 -11.44 -8.61
C LEU A 194 -9.72 -12.12 -7.48
N LEU A 195 -10.18 -11.33 -6.51
CA LEU A 195 -10.91 -11.81 -5.36
C LEU A 195 -12.42 -11.96 -5.56
N GLY A 196 -13.02 -11.23 -6.52
CA GLY A 196 -14.44 -11.38 -6.88
C GLY A 196 -15.42 -11.33 -5.69
N PHE A 197 -15.08 -10.61 -4.61
CA PHE A 197 -15.62 -10.81 -3.26
C PHE A 197 -17.10 -10.52 -3.03
N ILE A 198 -17.75 -9.84 -3.96
CA ILE A 198 -19.18 -9.58 -3.83
C ILE A 198 -19.84 -10.71 -4.58
N PRO A 199 -20.64 -11.57 -3.92
CA PRO A 199 -21.56 -12.43 -4.65
C PRO A 199 -22.39 -11.52 -5.54
N THR A 200 -22.05 -11.49 -6.83
CA THR A 200 -22.78 -10.70 -7.79
C THR A 200 -24.07 -11.43 -8.07
N LYS A 201 -25.12 -10.67 -8.41
CA LYS A 201 -26.26 -11.28 -9.09
C LYS A 201 -25.67 -11.95 -10.34
N GLY A 202 -25.66 -13.28 -10.34
CA GLY A 202 -25.32 -14.07 -11.51
C GLY A 202 -26.28 -13.74 -12.65
N LEU A 203 -26.02 -14.32 -13.81
CA LEU A 203 -26.93 -14.21 -14.95
C LEU A 203 -28.35 -14.56 -14.48
N SER A 204 -29.29 -13.65 -14.75
CA SER A 204 -30.70 -13.91 -14.49
C SER A 204 -31.08 -15.20 -15.21
N THR A 205 -31.48 -16.22 -14.46
CA THR A 205 -32.06 -17.41 -15.06
C THR A 205 -33.36 -17.01 -15.81
N PRO A 206 -33.81 -17.81 -16.79
CA PRO A 206 -35.08 -17.58 -17.48
C PRO A 206 -36.29 -17.38 -16.54
N ASP A 207 -36.18 -17.91 -15.32
CA ASP A 207 -37.20 -17.86 -14.27
C ASP A 207 -37.07 -16.64 -13.32
N GLY A 208 -36.17 -15.70 -13.61
CA GLY A 208 -36.01 -14.46 -12.84
C GLY A 208 -35.31 -14.61 -11.48
N THR A 209 -34.77 -15.79 -11.17
CA THR A 209 -33.92 -15.98 -9.99
C THR A 209 -32.47 -15.62 -10.33
N ALA A 210 -31.94 -14.62 -9.63
CA ALA A 210 -30.52 -14.26 -9.74
C ALA A 210 -29.71 -15.30 -8.97
N GLU A 211 -28.95 -16.12 -9.69
CA GLU A 211 -28.08 -17.12 -9.07
C GLU A 211 -26.93 -16.43 -8.33
N THR A 212 -26.60 -16.85 -7.11
CA THR A 212 -25.50 -16.24 -6.35
C THR A 212 -24.17 -16.74 -6.92
N ALA A 213 -23.37 -15.86 -7.53
CA ALA A 213 -22.08 -16.25 -8.08
C ALA A 213 -21.05 -16.46 -6.96
N ILE A 214 -20.56 -17.69 -6.80
CA ILE A 214 -19.50 -18.04 -5.85
C ILE A 214 -18.14 -17.67 -6.47
N PRO A 215 -17.24 -16.98 -5.74
CA PRO A 215 -15.91 -16.64 -6.27
C PRO A 215 -15.10 -17.89 -6.65
N PRO A 216 -14.38 -17.88 -7.78
CA PRO A 216 -13.50 -18.98 -8.13
C PRO A 216 -12.32 -19.07 -7.16
N LEU A 217 -11.75 -20.27 -7.02
CA LEU A 217 -10.54 -20.49 -6.23
C LEU A 217 -9.33 -19.81 -6.91
N PRO A 218 -8.46 -19.11 -6.16
CA PRO A 218 -7.35 -18.33 -6.73
C PRO A 218 -6.14 -19.24 -7.07
N TYR A 219 -6.27 -20.06 -8.10
CA TYR A 219 -5.24 -21.02 -8.51
C TYR A 219 -4.00 -20.40 -9.19
N SER A 220 -4.09 -19.15 -9.65
CA SER A 220 -3.04 -18.52 -10.43
C SER A 220 -1.70 -18.51 -9.68
N GLN A 221 -0.66 -19.01 -10.34
CA GLN A 221 0.72 -18.93 -9.87
C GLN A 221 1.47 -17.73 -10.44
N VAL A 222 0.83 -16.99 -11.35
CA VAL A 222 1.42 -15.80 -11.97
C VAL A 222 1.31 -14.63 -11.01
N SER A 223 2.36 -13.83 -10.93
CA SER A 223 2.30 -12.57 -10.18
C SER A 223 1.46 -11.55 -10.92
N THR A 224 0.58 -10.88 -10.19
CA THR A 224 -0.26 -9.83 -10.76
C THR A 224 0.53 -8.54 -10.88
N PHE A 225 0.05 -7.61 -11.71
CA PHE A 225 0.76 -6.35 -11.89
C PHE A 225 0.77 -5.53 -10.59
N TYR A 226 -0.33 -5.57 -9.83
CA TYR A 226 -0.40 -5.00 -8.48
C TYR A 226 0.73 -5.49 -7.57
N GLU A 227 0.99 -6.80 -7.54
CA GLU A 227 2.03 -7.36 -6.66
C GLU A 227 3.42 -6.90 -7.06
N LEU A 228 3.73 -6.92 -8.36
CA LEU A 228 5.02 -6.50 -8.90
C LEU A 228 5.28 -5.00 -8.64
N GLU A 229 4.29 -4.15 -8.92
CA GLU A 229 4.39 -2.70 -8.69
C GLU A 229 4.55 -2.38 -7.21
N THR A 230 3.71 -2.98 -6.35
CA THR A 230 3.71 -2.71 -4.91
C THR A 230 5.02 -3.17 -4.28
N CYS A 231 5.48 -4.39 -4.59
CA CYS A 231 6.77 -4.89 -4.09
C CYS A 231 7.92 -3.94 -4.47
N THR A 232 7.94 -3.51 -5.73
CA THR A 232 9.00 -2.63 -6.24
C THR A 232 8.97 -1.26 -5.58
N ARG A 233 7.81 -0.61 -5.56
CA ARG A 233 7.61 0.72 -4.98
C ARG A 233 7.96 0.77 -3.50
N MET A 234 7.48 -0.21 -2.73
CA MET A 234 7.78 -0.30 -1.30
C MET A 234 9.26 -0.59 -1.06
N ALA A 235 9.85 -1.55 -1.78
CA ALA A 235 11.27 -1.89 -1.65
C ALA A 235 12.18 -0.69 -1.96
N MET A 236 11.89 0.06 -3.01
CA MET A 236 12.65 1.26 -3.38
C MET A 236 12.57 2.35 -2.31
N THR A 237 11.38 2.57 -1.74
CA THR A 237 11.17 3.54 -0.67
C THR A 237 11.92 3.13 0.61
N ILE A 238 11.82 1.85 0.99
CA ILE A 238 12.53 1.28 2.14
C ILE A 238 14.04 1.35 1.93
N ALA A 239 14.54 1.06 0.73
CA ALA A 239 15.95 1.16 0.39
C ALA A 239 16.48 2.59 0.58
N GLY A 240 15.73 3.61 0.15
CA GLY A 240 16.09 5.01 0.38
C GLY A 240 16.22 5.34 1.87
N LEU A 241 15.23 4.95 2.68
CA LEU A 241 15.25 5.17 4.13
C LEU A 241 16.38 4.41 4.83
N ALA A 242 16.59 3.13 4.47
CA ALA A 242 17.58 2.27 5.09
C ALA A 242 19.00 2.77 4.81
N VAL A 243 19.30 3.12 3.56
CA VAL A 243 20.61 3.63 3.16
C VAL A 243 20.94 4.95 3.86
N THR A 244 19.97 5.86 3.98
CA THR A 244 20.10 7.10 4.79
C THR A 244 20.51 6.81 6.23
N ALA A 245 19.96 5.74 6.83
CA ALA A 245 20.29 5.34 8.19
C ALA A 245 21.62 4.56 8.33
N CYS A 246 21.97 3.70 7.37
CA CYS A 246 23.13 2.80 7.46
C CYS A 246 24.48 3.49 7.17
N THR A 247 24.50 4.44 6.25
CA THR A 247 25.75 5.06 5.75
C THR A 247 26.13 6.34 6.51
N GLY A 248 25.40 6.62 7.58
CA GLY A 248 25.54 7.78 8.44
C GLY A 248 26.66 7.71 9.48
N GLY A 249 27.82 7.16 9.16
CA GLY A 249 29.07 7.39 9.90
C GLY A 249 29.11 7.02 11.40
N THR A 250 28.09 6.36 11.96
CA THR A 250 28.19 5.80 13.31
C THR A 250 28.96 4.49 13.23
N ALA A 251 30.09 4.40 13.94
CA ALA A 251 30.78 3.15 14.18
C ALA A 251 29.79 2.16 14.86
N GLY A 252 29.20 1.28 14.04
CA GLY A 252 28.05 0.45 14.40
C GLY A 252 26.91 0.68 13.41
N SER A 253 26.73 -0.26 12.48
CA SER A 253 25.53 -0.35 11.63
C SER A 253 24.29 -0.29 12.54
N ARG A 254 23.46 0.75 12.40
CA ARG A 254 22.18 0.81 13.12
C ARG A 254 21.34 -0.38 12.64
N PRO A 255 20.96 -1.34 13.50
CA PRO A 255 20.15 -2.47 13.04
C PRO A 255 18.77 -1.94 12.66
N ILE A 256 18.43 -2.06 11.38
CA ILE A 256 17.12 -1.72 10.84
C ILE A 256 16.36 -3.04 10.67
N VAL A 257 15.21 -3.13 11.32
CA VAL A 257 14.31 -4.27 11.16
C VAL A 257 13.13 -3.84 10.30
N VAL A 258 12.92 -4.52 9.18
CA VAL A 258 11.74 -4.38 8.34
C VAL A 258 10.77 -5.50 8.69
N ARG A 259 9.58 -5.14 9.16
CA ARG A 259 8.47 -6.04 9.45
C ARG A 259 7.50 -6.01 8.29
N LEU A 260 7.38 -7.14 7.61
CA LEU A 260 6.55 -7.34 6.44
C LEU A 260 5.26 -8.05 6.83
N ASP A 261 4.13 -7.36 6.72
CA ASP A 261 2.81 -7.93 6.92
C ASP A 261 2.21 -8.45 5.60
N VAL A 262 1.81 -9.72 5.62
CA VAL A 262 1.16 -10.40 4.50
C VAL A 262 -0.09 -11.12 5.06
N PRO A 263 -1.27 -10.51 4.97
CA PRO A 263 -2.34 -10.67 5.96
C PRO A 263 -3.24 -11.88 5.69
N ARG A 264 -2.83 -13.08 6.14
CA ARG A 264 -3.63 -14.32 5.94
C ARG A 264 -5.03 -14.26 6.56
N LEU A 265 -5.15 -13.69 7.77
CA LEU A 265 -6.39 -13.72 8.55
C LEU A 265 -7.56 -13.07 7.81
N GLN A 266 -7.32 -11.95 7.14
CA GLN A 266 -8.31 -11.29 6.29
C GLN A 266 -8.80 -12.24 5.20
N TYR A 267 -7.90 -12.95 4.53
CA TYR A 267 -8.28 -13.83 3.43
C TYR A 267 -8.97 -15.12 3.88
N TYR A 268 -8.80 -15.51 5.14
CA TYR A 268 -9.56 -16.62 5.72
C TYR A 268 -11.00 -16.22 6.05
N SER A 269 -11.30 -14.94 6.30
CA SER A 269 -12.65 -14.52 6.68
C SER A 269 -13.66 -14.70 5.54
N TYR A 270 -13.26 -14.44 4.30
CA TYR A 270 -14.16 -14.51 3.14
C TYR A 270 -14.81 -15.89 2.92
N PRO A 271 -14.05 -17.00 2.78
CA PRO A 271 -14.67 -18.30 2.57
C PRO A 271 -15.46 -18.78 3.80
N LEU A 272 -15.14 -18.29 5.00
CA LEU A 272 -15.88 -18.63 6.23
C LEU A 272 -17.25 -17.96 6.27
N GLU A 273 -17.36 -16.70 5.82
CA GLU A 273 -18.65 -16.02 5.67
C GLU A 273 -19.55 -16.77 4.67
N LEU A 274 -18.98 -17.23 3.55
CA LEU A 274 -19.70 -18.04 2.56
C LEU A 274 -20.12 -19.41 3.11
N LEU A 275 -19.26 -20.05 3.89
CA LEU A 275 -19.55 -21.34 4.52
C LEU A 275 -20.67 -21.19 5.56
N GLN A 276 -20.63 -20.14 6.38
CA GLN A 276 -21.67 -19.83 7.36
C GLN A 276 -23.02 -19.55 6.68
N ALA A 277 -23.00 -18.94 5.49
CA ALA A 277 -24.19 -18.73 4.66
C ALA A 277 -24.67 -20.00 3.93
N GLY A 278 -23.95 -21.13 4.04
CA GLY A 278 -24.28 -22.37 3.35
C GLY A 278 -24.05 -22.34 1.83
N LEU A 279 -23.27 -21.36 1.34
CA LEU A 279 -23.03 -21.16 -0.09
C LEU A 279 -21.86 -22.00 -0.62
N VAL A 280 -20.94 -22.42 0.24
CA VAL A 280 -19.77 -23.21 -0.14
C VAL A 280 -19.60 -24.41 0.79
N SER A 281 -18.90 -25.44 0.31
CA SER A 281 -18.58 -26.63 1.10
C SER A 281 -17.37 -26.43 2.00
N TRP A 282 -17.20 -27.32 2.98
CA TRP A 282 -15.98 -27.39 3.78
C TRP A 282 -14.74 -27.59 2.91
N GLU A 283 -14.83 -28.44 1.88
CA GLU A 283 -13.75 -28.73 0.95
C GLU A 283 -13.28 -27.46 0.21
N TYR A 284 -14.21 -26.60 -0.22
CA TYR A 284 -13.88 -25.30 -0.81
C TYR A 284 -13.06 -24.42 0.15
N VAL A 285 -13.49 -24.31 1.41
CA VAL A 285 -12.77 -23.52 2.42
C VAL A 285 -11.37 -24.09 2.70
N ARG A 286 -11.24 -25.42 2.79
CA ARG A 286 -9.95 -26.10 2.99
C ARG A 286 -8.98 -25.79 1.85
N GLU A 287 -9.46 -25.86 0.62
CA GLU A 287 -8.66 -25.56 -0.56
C GLU A 287 -8.27 -24.08 -0.63
N TRP A 288 -9.22 -23.18 -0.34
CA TRP A 288 -8.96 -21.75 -0.22
C TRP A 288 -7.84 -21.45 0.80
N PHE A 289 -7.91 -22.03 2.00
CA PHE A 289 -6.87 -21.84 3.03
C PHE A 289 -5.50 -22.31 2.55
N SER A 290 -5.43 -23.43 1.82
CA SER A 290 -4.20 -23.94 1.22
C SER A 290 -3.61 -22.97 0.19
N LEU A 291 -4.46 -22.42 -0.68
CA LEU A 291 -4.05 -21.46 -1.71
C LEU A 291 -3.59 -20.13 -1.10
N VAL A 292 -4.30 -19.62 -0.09
CA VAL A 292 -3.91 -18.42 0.67
C VAL A 292 -2.54 -18.63 1.33
N ASP A 293 -2.31 -19.77 1.98
CA ASP A 293 -1.03 -20.06 2.61
C ASP A 293 0.12 -20.18 1.61
N ARG A 294 -0.14 -20.78 0.45
CA ARG A 294 0.82 -20.83 -0.65
C ARG A 294 1.16 -19.43 -1.14
N ARG A 295 0.14 -18.61 -1.45
CA ARG A 295 0.33 -17.25 -1.96
C ARG A 295 1.03 -16.36 -0.94
N HIS A 296 0.69 -16.49 0.34
CA HIS A 296 1.38 -15.80 1.44
C HIS A 296 2.89 -16.09 1.44
N ARG A 297 3.30 -17.35 1.33
CA ARG A 297 4.73 -17.68 1.27
C ARG A 297 5.40 -17.11 0.02
N GLN A 298 4.73 -17.19 -1.13
CA GLN A 298 5.26 -16.70 -2.40
C GLN A 298 5.46 -15.17 -2.38
N VAL A 299 4.42 -14.41 -2.05
CA VAL A 299 4.44 -12.94 -1.98
C VAL A 299 5.38 -12.44 -0.88
N ALA A 300 5.35 -13.08 0.29
CA ALA A 300 6.25 -12.71 1.38
C ALA A 300 7.73 -12.92 1.01
N THR A 301 8.05 -14.02 0.31
CA THR A 301 9.41 -14.29 -0.18
C THR A 301 9.83 -13.26 -1.22
N LEU A 302 8.96 -12.98 -2.20
CA LEU A 302 9.22 -11.97 -3.23
C LEU A 302 9.51 -10.61 -2.60
N MET A 303 8.59 -10.09 -1.77
CA MET A 303 8.76 -8.75 -1.18
C MET A 303 9.96 -8.68 -0.24
N LYS A 304 10.20 -9.72 0.56
CA LYS A 304 11.38 -9.81 1.44
C LYS A 304 12.68 -9.72 0.65
N ASP A 305 12.80 -10.52 -0.40
CA ASP A 305 14.00 -10.59 -1.21
C ASP A 305 14.20 -9.30 -2.02
N THR A 306 13.13 -8.72 -2.56
CA THR A 306 13.18 -7.43 -3.27
C THR A 306 13.65 -6.32 -2.34
N ILE A 307 13.10 -6.19 -1.13
CA ILE A 307 13.57 -5.21 -0.13
C ILE A 307 15.06 -5.41 0.17
N THR A 308 15.45 -6.65 0.45
CA THR A 308 16.84 -6.99 0.79
C THR A 308 17.80 -6.64 -0.35
N GLN A 309 17.43 -6.94 -1.59
CA GLN A 309 18.26 -6.69 -2.77
C GLN A 309 18.36 -5.21 -3.11
N GLU A 310 17.25 -4.47 -3.07
CA GLU A 310 17.23 -3.03 -3.36
C GLU A 310 18.01 -2.21 -2.31
N VAL A 311 17.97 -2.63 -1.04
CA VAL A 311 18.79 -2.05 0.04
C VAL A 311 20.28 -2.35 -0.19
N ARG A 312 20.64 -3.62 -0.44
CA ARG A 312 22.03 -4.03 -0.66
C ARG A 312 22.66 -3.38 -1.88
N ARG A 313 21.91 -3.27 -3.00
CA ARG A 313 22.37 -2.60 -4.23
C ARG A 313 22.84 -1.17 -3.95
N ARG A 314 22.21 -0.51 -2.96
CA ARG A 314 22.48 0.87 -2.56
C ARG A 314 23.42 1.03 -1.37
N GLY A 315 24.04 -0.07 -0.93
CA GLY A 315 25.06 -0.07 0.12
C GLY A 315 24.50 -0.02 1.55
N GLY A 316 23.22 -0.35 1.73
CA GLY A 316 22.61 -0.54 3.05
C GLY A 316 22.53 -2.01 3.45
N ASP A 317 22.05 -2.25 4.67
CA ASP A 317 21.68 -3.59 5.15
C ASP A 317 20.45 -3.51 6.06
N VAL A 318 19.60 -4.54 5.99
CA VAL A 318 18.36 -4.63 6.77
C VAL A 318 18.08 -6.08 7.15
N GLN A 319 17.48 -6.28 8.33
CA GLN A 319 16.85 -7.54 8.67
C GLN A 319 15.38 -7.47 8.28
N VAL A 320 14.95 -8.33 7.35
CA VAL A 320 13.54 -8.41 6.95
C VAL A 320 12.88 -9.66 7.55
N GLU A 321 11.81 -9.45 8.31
CA GLU A 321 11.01 -10.50 8.94
C GLU A 321 9.55 -10.41 8.52
N VAL A 322 8.93 -11.57 8.28
CA VAL A 322 7.49 -11.67 8.03
C VAL A 322 6.79 -11.68 9.38
N THR A 323 5.76 -10.85 9.54
CA THR A 323 5.00 -10.75 10.77
C THR A 323 4.21 -12.04 11.04
N ASN A 324 4.04 -12.35 12.33
CA ASN A 324 3.41 -13.59 12.77
C ASN A 324 2.41 -13.37 13.91
N GLY A 325 1.97 -12.13 14.16
CA GLY A 325 1.11 -11.78 15.29
C GLY A 325 -0.22 -12.52 15.30
N THR A 326 -0.73 -12.92 14.14
CA THR A 326 -1.98 -13.70 14.00
C THR A 326 -1.76 -15.20 13.85
N THR A 327 -0.52 -15.70 13.93
CA THR A 327 -0.21 -17.12 13.63
C THR A 327 -0.97 -18.10 14.53
N ALA A 328 -1.14 -17.78 15.82
CA ALA A 328 -1.90 -18.64 16.74
C ALA A 328 -3.36 -18.80 16.29
N VAL A 329 -4.02 -17.70 15.88
CA VAL A 329 -5.40 -17.76 15.35
C VAL A 329 -5.46 -18.46 14.01
N VAL A 330 -4.48 -18.24 13.11
CA VAL A 330 -4.43 -18.94 11.83
C VAL A 330 -4.30 -20.46 12.05
N GLN A 331 -3.47 -20.89 12.99
CA GLN A 331 -3.33 -22.31 13.36
C GLN A 331 -4.62 -22.87 13.98
N PHE A 332 -5.26 -22.12 14.86
CA PHE A 332 -6.53 -22.49 15.47
C PHE A 332 -7.65 -22.63 14.42
N LEU A 333 -7.77 -21.66 13.51
CA LEU A 333 -8.71 -21.72 12.40
C LEU A 333 -8.47 -22.96 11.53
N ARG A 334 -7.21 -23.27 11.22
CA ARG A 334 -6.89 -24.50 10.48
C ARG A 334 -7.33 -25.75 11.24
N LEU A 335 -7.07 -25.85 12.54
CA LEU A 335 -7.51 -26.97 13.36
C LEU A 335 -9.04 -27.12 13.32
N CYS A 336 -9.78 -26.04 13.55
CA CYS A 336 -11.24 -26.05 13.54
C CYS A 336 -11.81 -26.44 12.17
N ILE A 337 -11.30 -25.85 11.09
CA ILE A 337 -11.84 -26.04 9.74
C ILE A 337 -11.38 -27.35 9.10
N LEU A 338 -10.09 -27.69 9.20
CA LEU A 338 -9.51 -28.84 8.53
C LEU A 338 -9.81 -30.15 9.27
N ASP A 339 -9.76 -30.13 10.60
CA ASP A 339 -9.82 -31.34 11.42
C ASP A 339 -11.17 -31.54 12.11
N ARG A 340 -11.78 -30.47 12.62
CA ARG A 340 -13.01 -30.56 13.43
C ARG A 340 -14.30 -30.27 12.66
N ARG A 341 -14.22 -29.62 11.51
CA ARG A 341 -15.37 -29.08 10.75
C ARG A 341 -16.27 -28.21 11.64
N GLU A 342 -15.65 -27.30 12.38
CA GLU A 342 -16.30 -26.35 13.28
C GLU A 342 -16.01 -24.92 12.85
N LEU A 343 -17.00 -24.02 12.98
CA LEU A 343 -16.83 -22.59 12.77
C LEU A 343 -16.55 -21.92 14.13
N PRO A 344 -15.30 -21.51 14.42
CA PRO A 344 -14.99 -20.83 15.67
C PRO A 344 -15.56 -19.42 15.71
N THR A 345 -15.90 -18.96 16.91
CA THR A 345 -16.38 -17.60 17.14
C THR A 345 -15.22 -16.60 17.19
N VAL A 346 -15.54 -15.30 17.08
CA VAL A 346 -14.53 -14.25 17.27
C VAL A 346 -13.96 -14.27 18.70
N ASP A 347 -14.77 -14.65 19.70
CA ASP A 347 -14.34 -14.74 21.10
C ASP A 347 -13.32 -15.87 21.28
N ASP A 348 -13.51 -17.01 20.60
CA ASP A 348 -12.52 -18.09 20.59
C ASP A 348 -11.19 -17.60 19.99
N MET A 349 -11.24 -16.81 18.92
CA MET A 349 -10.04 -16.25 18.30
C MET A 349 -9.35 -15.22 19.18
N LEU A 350 -10.11 -14.34 19.83
CA LEU A 350 -9.57 -13.37 20.79
C LEU A 350 -8.90 -14.11 21.96
N PHE A 351 -9.54 -15.15 22.50
CA PHE A 351 -8.96 -15.99 23.54
C PHE A 351 -7.62 -16.59 23.09
N VAL A 352 -7.54 -17.13 21.87
CA VAL A 352 -6.30 -17.67 21.31
C VAL A 352 -5.20 -16.60 21.20
N LEU A 353 -5.53 -15.38 20.74
CA LEU A 353 -4.55 -14.28 20.68
C LEU A 353 -4.07 -13.87 22.06
N GLU A 354 -4.94 -13.86 23.06
CA GLU A 354 -4.62 -13.40 24.41
C GLU A 354 -3.86 -14.44 25.23
N TRP A 355 -3.97 -15.73 24.91
CA TRP A 355 -3.52 -16.82 25.78
C TRP A 355 -2.67 -17.89 25.13
N ILE A 356 -2.43 -17.81 23.81
CA ILE A 356 -1.68 -18.83 23.08
C ILE A 356 -0.59 -18.21 22.19
N GLY A 357 0.59 -18.81 22.20
CA GLY A 357 1.68 -18.49 21.30
C GLY A 357 2.59 -17.34 21.76
N PRO A 358 3.61 -17.00 20.97
CA PRO A 358 4.67 -16.08 21.40
C PRO A 358 4.22 -14.62 21.51
N TYR A 359 3.10 -14.25 20.89
CA TYR A 359 2.59 -12.88 20.84
C TYR A 359 1.54 -12.56 21.91
N GLN A 360 1.20 -13.53 22.77
CA GLN A 360 0.06 -13.43 23.69
C GLN A 360 0.12 -12.24 24.65
N ALA A 361 1.31 -11.92 25.17
CA ALA A 361 1.48 -10.80 26.10
C ALA A 361 1.26 -9.45 25.42
N ALA A 362 1.77 -9.30 24.19
CA ALA A 362 1.57 -8.09 23.40
C ALA A 362 0.10 -7.92 23.00
N TRP A 363 -0.60 -9.01 22.67
CA TRP A 363 -2.03 -8.97 22.36
C TRP A 363 -2.89 -8.56 23.54
N ARG A 364 -2.62 -9.08 24.75
CA ARG A 364 -3.34 -8.65 25.96
C ARG A 364 -3.14 -7.15 26.22
N GLU A 365 -1.89 -6.68 26.18
CA GLU A 365 -1.59 -5.25 26.35
C GLU A 365 -2.29 -4.40 25.29
N PHE A 366 -2.24 -4.83 24.02
CA PHE A 366 -2.90 -4.14 22.92
C PHE A 366 -4.43 -4.05 23.10
N LEU A 367 -5.10 -5.17 23.40
CA LEU A 367 -6.55 -5.20 23.59
C LEU A 367 -6.99 -4.38 24.80
N ASP A 368 -6.20 -4.34 25.87
CA ASP A 368 -6.45 -3.48 27.02
C ASP A 368 -6.35 -1.97 26.69
N ILE A 369 -5.44 -1.57 25.77
CA ILE A 369 -5.32 -0.18 25.29
C ILE A 369 -6.47 0.20 24.35
N VAL A 370 -6.91 -0.74 23.51
CA VAL A 370 -8.08 -0.59 22.63
C VAL A 370 -9.33 -0.35 23.47
N GLY A 371 -9.50 -1.15 24.54
CA GLY A 371 -10.62 -1.09 25.47
C GLY A 371 -11.86 -1.81 24.95
N GLU A 372 -12.74 -2.20 25.87
CA GLU A 372 -13.88 -3.09 25.60
C GLU A 372 -14.85 -2.55 24.54
N SER A 373 -15.05 -1.23 24.48
CA SER A 373 -15.97 -0.60 23.53
C SER A 373 -15.52 -0.70 22.06
N GLN A 374 -14.24 -0.97 21.83
CA GLN A 374 -13.64 -1.06 20.49
C GLN A 374 -13.11 -2.46 20.17
N ARG A 375 -13.38 -3.45 21.04
CA ARG A 375 -12.99 -4.84 20.80
C ARG A 375 -13.63 -5.37 19.51
N PRO A 376 -12.91 -6.20 18.73
CA PRO A 376 -13.47 -6.83 17.53
C PRO A 376 -14.73 -7.63 17.87
N LYS A 377 -15.76 -7.52 17.02
CA LYS A 377 -17.05 -8.22 17.20
C LYS A 377 -17.29 -9.30 16.15
N ASP A 378 -16.44 -9.33 15.14
CA ASP A 378 -16.48 -10.27 14.03
C ASP A 378 -15.06 -10.48 13.48
N LEU A 379 -14.89 -11.47 12.63
CA LEU A 379 -13.58 -11.81 12.07
C LEU A 379 -13.03 -10.70 11.16
N ARG A 380 -13.89 -9.92 10.51
CA ARG A 380 -13.48 -8.81 9.64
C ARG A 380 -12.87 -7.67 10.44
N SER A 381 -13.53 -7.25 11.53
CA SER A 381 -13.03 -6.24 12.46
C SER A 381 -11.77 -6.72 13.17
N LEU A 382 -11.65 -8.02 13.47
CA LEU A 382 -10.42 -8.62 14.01
C LEU A 382 -9.26 -8.54 13.00
N SER A 383 -9.53 -8.87 11.73
CA SER A 383 -8.54 -8.78 10.64
C SER A 383 -8.04 -7.35 10.44
N ILE A 384 -8.94 -6.36 10.46
CA ILE A 384 -8.56 -4.93 10.38
C ILE A 384 -7.73 -4.52 11.59
N MET A 385 -8.09 -5.02 12.78
CA MET A 385 -7.36 -4.73 14.02
C MET A 385 -5.95 -5.32 14.01
N ALA A 386 -5.75 -6.48 13.38
CA ALA A 386 -4.45 -7.13 13.28
C ALA A 386 -3.40 -6.25 12.59
N TYR A 387 -3.75 -5.48 11.56
CA TYR A 387 -2.81 -4.53 10.96
C TYR A 387 -2.33 -3.47 11.94
N VAL A 388 -3.24 -2.94 12.76
CA VAL A 388 -2.92 -1.93 13.77
C VAL A 388 -2.02 -2.53 14.85
N PHE A 389 -2.31 -3.77 15.25
CA PHE A 389 -1.46 -4.52 16.16
C PHE A 389 -0.04 -4.67 15.60
N GLU A 390 0.13 -5.04 14.34
CA GLU A 390 1.46 -5.23 13.74
C GLU A 390 2.28 -3.93 13.67
N VAL A 391 1.64 -2.78 13.44
CA VAL A 391 2.30 -1.46 13.50
C VAL A 391 2.72 -1.12 14.94
N MET A 392 1.90 -1.47 15.93
CA MET A 392 2.19 -1.20 17.35
C MET A 392 3.12 -2.23 18.01
N TYR A 393 3.19 -3.45 17.49
CA TYR A 393 3.91 -4.57 18.10
C TYR A 393 5.36 -4.26 18.49
N PRO A 394 6.16 -3.53 17.69
CA PRO A 394 7.51 -3.17 18.08
C PRO A 394 7.58 -2.40 19.41
N ALA A 395 6.60 -1.54 19.68
CA ALA A 395 6.51 -0.83 20.96
C ALA A 395 6.06 -1.74 22.10
N LEU A 396 5.09 -2.62 21.84
CA LEU A 396 4.55 -3.56 22.83
C LEU A 396 5.58 -4.61 23.26
N ASN A 397 6.42 -5.06 22.33
CA ASN A 397 7.43 -6.10 22.59
C ASN A 397 8.60 -5.58 23.44
N GLN A 398 8.96 -4.29 23.31
CA GLN A 398 10.02 -3.67 24.11
C GLN A 398 9.70 -3.62 25.60
N THR A 399 8.42 -3.63 25.98
CA THR A 399 7.99 -3.72 27.38
C THR A 399 8.33 -5.08 28.00
N SER A 400 8.30 -6.15 27.20
CA SER A 400 8.50 -7.54 27.67
C SER A 400 9.98 -7.89 27.90
N THR A 401 10.91 -7.17 27.26
CA THR A 401 12.36 -7.42 27.36
C THR A 401 13.07 -6.54 28.41
N LYS A 402 12.35 -5.61 29.06
CA LYS A 402 12.89 -4.68 30.08
C LYS A 402 13.16 -5.29 31.47
N THR A 403 13.29 -6.62 31.59
CA THR A 403 13.60 -7.28 32.87
C THR A 403 15.09 -7.31 33.25
N GLY A 404 15.98 -6.63 32.53
CA GLY A 404 17.40 -6.56 32.92
C GLY A 404 18.11 -5.32 32.37
N HIS A 405 18.70 -4.55 33.29
CA HIS A 405 19.57 -3.38 33.05
C HIS A 405 18.89 -2.06 32.65
N VAL A 406 18.25 -1.41 33.61
CA VAL A 406 18.16 0.06 33.64
C VAL A 406 19.33 0.57 34.46
N ASN A 407 20.43 0.88 33.79
CA ASN A 407 21.33 1.93 34.24
C ASN A 407 21.18 3.08 33.24
N ASP A 408 20.40 4.08 33.66
CA ASP A 408 20.68 5.50 33.56
C ASP A 408 21.72 5.94 32.48
N GLU A 409 21.29 6.08 31.23
CA GLU A 409 21.90 6.96 30.22
C GLU A 409 20.90 7.15 29.06
N GLY A 410 20.63 8.41 28.68
CA GLY A 410 19.50 8.83 27.86
C GLY A 410 19.28 8.06 26.56
N THR A 411 18.40 7.06 26.57
CA THR A 411 18.05 6.30 25.37
C THR A 411 17.06 7.09 24.49
N ALA A 412 17.43 7.33 23.23
CA ALA A 412 16.54 7.94 22.25
C ALA A 412 15.23 7.14 22.11
N ARG A 413 14.14 7.84 21.86
CA ARG A 413 12.86 7.23 21.51
C ARG A 413 13.01 6.31 20.29
N PRO A 414 12.59 5.04 20.37
CA PRO A 414 12.54 4.11 19.23
C PRO A 414 11.79 4.74 18.05
N LEU A 415 12.29 4.56 16.83
CA LEU A 415 11.66 5.09 15.62
C LEU A 415 10.89 3.98 14.89
N LEU A 416 9.58 4.16 14.77
CA LEU A 416 8.68 3.30 14.01
C LEU A 416 8.27 4.03 12.73
N ILE A 417 8.56 3.44 11.58
CA ILE A 417 8.22 4.00 10.28
C ILE A 417 7.20 3.08 9.61
N GLN A 418 6.02 3.57 9.28
CA GLN A 418 5.11 2.84 8.40
C GLN A 418 5.38 3.24 6.95
N VAL A 419 5.72 2.26 6.10
CA VAL A 419 5.87 2.41 4.66
C VAL A 419 4.79 1.59 3.97
N ASP A 420 3.77 2.25 3.43
CA ASP A 420 2.56 1.59 2.95
C ASP A 420 1.86 2.42 1.87
N ASP A 421 0.81 1.86 1.26
CA ASP A 421 -0.04 2.63 0.38
C ASP A 421 -0.76 3.76 1.15
N ILE A 422 -0.99 4.90 0.50
CA ILE A 422 -1.71 6.00 1.15
C ILE A 422 -3.12 5.58 1.52
N ALA A 423 -3.73 4.61 0.83
CA ALA A 423 -5.03 4.06 1.19
C ALA A 423 -5.08 3.51 2.64
N GLU A 424 -3.94 3.04 3.15
CA GLU A 424 -3.79 2.43 4.47
C GLU A 424 -3.50 3.45 5.59
N TRP A 425 -3.56 4.75 5.31
CA TRP A 425 -3.31 5.81 6.28
C TRP A 425 -4.19 5.72 7.55
N ARG A 426 -5.37 5.09 7.47
CA ARG A 426 -6.25 4.90 8.63
C ARG A 426 -5.66 3.94 9.66
N ILE A 427 -4.86 2.96 9.23
CA ILE A 427 -4.12 2.05 10.11
C ILE A 427 -3.10 2.87 10.89
N PHE A 428 -2.32 3.71 10.19
CA PHE A 428 -1.36 4.63 10.80
C PHE A 428 -2.01 5.53 11.85
N ASP A 429 -3.10 6.21 11.49
CA ASP A 429 -3.81 7.15 12.36
C ASP A 429 -4.34 6.47 13.62
N ARG A 430 -4.82 5.23 13.48
CA ARG A 430 -5.32 4.45 14.61
C ARG A 430 -4.17 3.99 15.51
N ALA A 431 -3.08 3.49 14.94
CA ALA A 431 -1.88 3.12 15.69
C ALA A 431 -1.30 4.33 16.43
N GLU A 432 -1.25 5.51 15.81
CA GLU A 432 -0.78 6.74 16.45
C GLU A 432 -1.62 7.12 17.68
N LYS A 433 -2.96 7.03 17.57
CA LYS A 433 -3.87 7.30 18.69
C LYS A 433 -3.69 6.30 19.83
N LEU A 434 -3.55 5.03 19.52
CA LEU A 434 -3.35 3.98 20.53
C LEU A 434 -1.97 4.06 21.18
N LEU A 435 -0.91 4.42 20.44
CA LEU A 435 0.42 4.66 21.00
C LEU A 435 0.44 5.84 21.98
N LYS A 436 -0.39 6.87 21.78
CA LYS A 436 -0.56 7.96 22.77
C LYS A 436 -1.14 7.43 24.08
N ARG A 437 -2.17 6.58 24.02
CA ARG A 437 -2.74 5.91 25.21
C ARG A 437 -1.75 4.94 25.87
N PHE A 438 -0.98 4.21 25.08
CA PHE A 438 0.07 3.33 25.56
C PHE A 438 1.10 4.10 26.39
N LYS A 439 1.58 5.23 25.86
CA LYS A 439 2.52 6.12 26.57
C LYS A 439 1.95 6.64 27.89
N GLU A 440 0.67 7.01 27.92
CA GLU A 440 0.01 7.49 29.15
C GLU A 440 -0.01 6.43 30.26
N ARG A 441 0.03 5.14 29.91
CA ARG A 441 0.04 4.02 30.85
C ARG A 441 1.45 3.54 31.22
N GLN A 442 2.33 3.40 30.22
CA GLN A 442 3.67 2.84 30.37
C GLN A 442 4.72 3.97 30.41
N HIS A 443 4.68 4.82 31.45
CA HIS A 443 5.39 6.11 31.59
C HIS A 443 6.84 6.22 31.05
N ASP A 444 7.54 5.10 30.83
CA ASP A 444 8.92 4.98 30.35
C ASP A 444 9.09 4.51 28.89
N LEU A 445 8.00 4.38 28.10
CA LEU A 445 8.05 3.99 26.68
C LEU A 445 7.30 5.00 25.80
N ASP A 446 8.05 5.76 25.00
CA ASP A 446 7.53 6.77 24.08
C ASP A 446 8.07 6.54 22.65
N PRO A 447 7.56 5.55 21.89
CA PRO A 447 7.97 5.34 20.51
C PRO A 447 7.58 6.54 19.63
N LEU A 448 8.37 6.79 18.58
CA LEU A 448 8.11 7.81 17.58
C LEU A 448 7.57 7.14 16.32
N LEU A 449 6.25 7.23 16.09
CA LEU A 449 5.62 6.72 14.87
C LEU A 449 5.55 7.82 13.79
N VAL A 450 6.04 7.49 12.60
CA VAL A 450 5.99 8.32 11.39
C VAL A 450 5.53 7.50 10.17
N GLY A 451 4.89 8.15 9.21
CA GLY A 451 4.35 7.49 8.01
C GLY A 451 4.99 8.03 6.74
N VAL A 452 5.36 7.13 5.83
CA VAL A 452 5.89 7.42 4.49
C VAL A 452 5.09 6.62 3.48
N PHE A 453 4.24 7.29 2.71
CA PHE A 453 3.30 6.64 1.79
C PHE A 453 3.70 6.95 0.35
N PRO A 454 4.45 6.06 -0.33
CA PRO A 454 4.83 6.27 -1.72
C PRO A 454 3.61 6.14 -2.65
N SER A 455 3.44 7.09 -3.56
CA SER A 455 2.42 7.05 -4.59
C SER A 455 2.70 5.92 -5.57
N PRO A 456 1.68 5.16 -6.00
CA PRO A 456 1.81 4.35 -7.20
C PRO A 456 2.25 5.21 -8.39
N ARG A 457 2.97 4.60 -9.35
CA ARG A 457 3.39 5.27 -10.60
C ARG A 457 2.62 4.78 -11.82
N ILE A 458 1.74 3.80 -11.61
CA ILE A 458 0.99 3.07 -12.63
C ILE A 458 -0.47 3.04 -12.21
N PHE A 459 -1.35 3.36 -13.16
CA PHE A 459 -2.78 3.44 -12.90
C PHE A 459 -3.58 2.86 -14.07
N THR A 460 -4.78 2.37 -13.77
CA THR A 460 -5.73 1.90 -14.79
C THR A 460 -6.78 2.98 -15.07
N SER A 461 -7.19 3.05 -16.33
CA SER A 461 -8.25 3.92 -16.84
C SER A 461 -9.54 3.11 -16.97
N GLU A 462 -10.61 3.59 -16.34
CA GLU A 462 -11.97 3.09 -16.48
C GLU A 462 -12.90 4.15 -17.08
N ASP A 463 -14.09 3.72 -17.53
CA ASP A 463 -15.14 4.58 -18.08
C ASP A 463 -15.64 5.64 -17.07
N GLN A 464 -15.41 5.42 -15.77
CA GLN A 464 -15.77 6.34 -14.67
C GLN A 464 -14.57 7.05 -14.03
N GLY A 465 -13.34 6.87 -14.55
CA GLY A 465 -12.15 7.55 -14.06
C GLY A 465 -10.94 6.65 -13.83
N ARG A 466 -10.01 7.11 -13.01
CA ARG A 466 -8.74 6.42 -12.72
C ARG A 466 -8.90 5.47 -11.54
N SER A 467 -8.24 4.32 -11.60
CA SER A 467 -8.18 3.38 -10.48
C SER A 467 -6.78 2.87 -10.19
N THR A 468 -6.63 2.31 -8.99
CA THR A 468 -5.39 1.69 -8.53
C THR A 468 -5.30 0.26 -9.05
N LEU A 469 -4.08 -0.25 -9.21
CA LEU A 469 -3.84 -1.66 -9.56
C LEU A 469 -4.44 -2.64 -8.53
N PHE A 470 -4.58 -2.22 -7.28
CA PHE A 470 -5.26 -3.02 -6.27
C PHE A 470 -6.73 -3.27 -6.63
N LEU A 471 -7.45 -2.25 -7.10
CA LEU A 471 -8.87 -2.37 -7.44
C LEU A 471 -9.06 -3.01 -8.82
N HIS A 472 -8.32 -2.53 -9.82
CA HIS A 472 -8.44 -2.95 -11.21
C HIS A 472 -7.06 -3.30 -11.76
N ASP A 473 -6.66 -4.54 -11.52
CA ASP A 473 -5.44 -5.10 -12.07
C ASP A 473 -5.71 -5.51 -13.53
N PRO A 474 -5.03 -4.92 -14.53
CA PRO A 474 -5.30 -5.22 -15.94
C PRO A 474 -4.87 -6.65 -16.34
N GLY A 475 -4.26 -7.40 -15.42
CA GLY A 475 -3.76 -8.74 -15.65
C GLY A 475 -2.46 -8.73 -16.46
N LEU A 476 -2.24 -9.82 -17.18
CA LEU A 476 -0.93 -10.14 -17.78
C LEU A 476 -0.74 -9.60 -19.20
N LYS A 477 -1.83 -9.22 -19.88
CA LYS A 477 -1.80 -8.80 -21.28
C LYS A 477 -2.31 -7.37 -21.40
N ILE A 478 -1.38 -6.42 -21.33
CA ILE A 478 -1.67 -5.00 -21.45
C ILE A 478 -1.51 -4.62 -22.92
N GLN A 479 -2.60 -4.15 -23.54
CA GLN A 479 -2.57 -3.69 -24.92
C GLN A 479 -1.98 -2.28 -24.99
N GLN A 480 -0.98 -2.05 -25.85
CA GLN A 480 -0.57 -0.69 -26.20
C GLN A 480 -1.66 -0.02 -27.02
N PRO A 481 -2.03 1.24 -26.72
CA PRO A 481 -2.85 2.01 -27.62
C PRO A 481 -2.05 2.29 -28.91
N CYS A 482 -2.50 1.76 -30.04
CA CYS A 482 -1.98 2.16 -31.35
C CYS A 482 -2.22 3.67 -31.54
N SER A 483 -1.16 4.45 -31.79
CA SER A 483 -1.32 5.82 -32.26
C SER A 483 -2.09 5.81 -33.58
N PRO A 484 -3.16 6.60 -33.75
CA PRO A 484 -3.96 6.64 -34.97
C PRO A 484 -3.24 7.26 -36.18
N SER A 485 -1.94 7.56 -36.08
CA SER A 485 -1.19 8.37 -37.05
C SER A 485 -0.16 7.61 -37.88
N SER A 486 -0.20 6.28 -37.93
CA SER A 486 0.67 5.52 -38.84
C SER A 486 -0.12 4.42 -39.54
N ASP A 487 -0.23 4.53 -40.86
CA ASP A 487 -0.72 3.50 -41.80
C ASP A 487 0.12 2.20 -41.79
N SER A 488 0.93 1.95 -40.76
CA SER A 488 1.59 0.68 -40.55
C SER A 488 0.60 -0.29 -39.89
N LYS A 489 0.22 -1.33 -40.64
CA LYS A 489 -0.34 -2.59 -40.12
C LYS A 489 0.71 -3.35 -39.29
N GLU A 490 1.36 -2.69 -38.33
CA GLU A 490 2.24 -3.32 -37.37
C GLU A 490 1.49 -3.46 -36.04
N GLY A 491 1.44 -4.70 -35.57
CA GLY A 491 0.45 -5.20 -34.63
C GLY A 491 0.41 -4.46 -33.30
N SER A 492 -0.77 -4.55 -32.67
CA SER A 492 -0.95 -4.31 -31.24
C SER A 492 0.13 -5.07 -30.46
N GLY A 493 1.18 -4.37 -30.02
CA GLY A 493 2.19 -4.92 -29.13
C GLY A 493 1.58 -5.18 -27.76
N VAL A 494 1.55 -6.45 -27.33
CA VAL A 494 1.26 -6.80 -25.94
C VAL A 494 2.50 -6.44 -25.14
N VAL A 495 2.33 -5.68 -24.05
CA VAL A 495 3.44 -5.32 -23.14
C VAL A 495 3.30 -6.11 -21.86
N SER A 496 4.42 -6.70 -21.41
CA SER A 496 4.46 -7.42 -20.15
C SER A 496 4.44 -6.44 -18.96
N PRO A 497 3.77 -6.77 -17.84
CA PRO A 497 3.89 -6.01 -16.60
C PRO A 497 5.34 -5.74 -16.18
N LEU A 498 6.25 -6.69 -16.40
CA LEU A 498 7.67 -6.55 -16.07
C LEU A 498 8.39 -5.50 -16.93
N ASP A 499 8.03 -5.36 -18.21
CA ASP A 499 8.59 -4.33 -19.08
C ASP A 499 8.20 -2.93 -18.61
N ILE A 500 6.95 -2.78 -18.14
CA ILE A 500 6.48 -1.51 -17.59
C ILE A 500 7.23 -1.20 -16.28
N ILE A 501 7.48 -2.20 -15.44
CA ILE A 501 8.30 -2.03 -14.24
C ILE A 501 9.73 -1.60 -14.62
N GLY A 502 10.34 -2.24 -15.61
CA GLY A 502 11.68 -1.90 -16.10
C GLY A 502 11.79 -0.48 -16.63
N GLU A 503 10.78 -0.01 -17.35
CA GLU A 503 10.72 1.37 -17.86
C GLU A 503 10.62 2.41 -16.73
N ILE A 504 9.88 2.10 -15.65
CA ILE A 504 9.59 3.06 -14.58
C ILE A 504 10.67 3.07 -13.50
N TYR A 505 11.16 1.89 -13.13
CA TYR A 505 12.05 1.66 -12.00
C TYR A 505 13.47 1.24 -12.44
N GLY A 506 13.68 0.95 -13.72
CA GLY A 506 14.97 0.61 -14.33
C GLY A 506 15.09 -0.87 -14.71
N GLY A 507 15.79 -1.17 -15.80
CA GLY A 507 15.98 -2.55 -16.29
C GLY A 507 16.63 -3.49 -15.27
N GLU A 508 17.56 -3.00 -14.45
CA GLU A 508 18.16 -3.81 -13.37
C GLU A 508 17.13 -4.30 -12.32
N VAL A 509 16.09 -3.50 -12.08
CA VAL A 509 14.98 -3.85 -11.18
C VAL A 509 14.11 -4.92 -11.83
N GLN A 510 13.82 -4.79 -13.13
CA GLN A 510 13.11 -5.82 -13.91
C GLN A 510 13.85 -7.16 -13.86
N ASP A 511 15.14 -7.19 -14.19
CA ASP A 511 15.96 -8.40 -14.19
C ASP A 511 15.99 -9.08 -12.81
N THR A 512 16.07 -8.26 -11.76
CA THR A 512 16.01 -8.71 -10.38
C THR A 512 14.67 -9.38 -10.06
N LEU A 513 13.56 -8.74 -10.42
CA LEU A 513 12.23 -9.31 -10.18
C LEU A 513 12.03 -10.62 -10.91
N VAL A 514 12.48 -10.75 -12.17
CA VAL A 514 12.43 -12.03 -12.90
C VAL A 514 13.11 -13.16 -12.10
N GLN A 515 14.32 -12.91 -11.60
CA GLN A 515 15.06 -13.90 -10.82
C GLN A 515 14.36 -14.23 -9.49
N LEU A 516 13.82 -13.21 -8.81
CA LEU A 516 13.16 -13.39 -7.52
C LEU A 516 11.80 -14.07 -7.63
N LEU A 517 11.07 -13.86 -8.74
CA LEU A 517 9.82 -14.55 -9.04
C LEU A 517 10.06 -16.06 -9.17
N MET A 518 11.04 -16.45 -9.99
CA MET A 518 11.44 -17.86 -10.16
C MET A 518 11.84 -18.48 -8.82
N LYS A 519 12.65 -17.78 -8.01
CA LYS A 519 13.05 -18.24 -6.67
C LYS A 519 11.86 -18.39 -5.71
N GLY A 520 10.89 -17.48 -5.79
CA GLY A 520 9.67 -17.49 -4.98
C GLY A 520 8.64 -18.53 -5.42
N GLY A 521 8.88 -19.26 -6.52
CA GLY A 521 7.92 -20.19 -7.11
C GLY A 521 6.70 -19.49 -7.72
N LEU A 522 6.88 -18.26 -8.19
CA LEU A 522 5.92 -17.48 -8.96
C LEU A 522 6.38 -17.47 -10.41
N SER A 523 5.45 -17.71 -11.35
CA SER A 523 5.76 -17.60 -12.77
C SER A 523 5.78 -16.15 -13.21
N THR A 524 6.62 -15.84 -14.19
CA THR A 524 6.53 -14.55 -14.90
C THR A 524 5.30 -14.53 -15.79
N PRO A 525 4.75 -13.34 -16.10
CA PRO A 525 3.68 -13.20 -17.10
C PRO A 525 4.02 -13.84 -18.46
N ASP A 526 5.30 -13.90 -18.82
CA ASP A 526 5.77 -14.30 -20.15
C ASP A 526 5.97 -15.82 -20.32
N GLU A 527 6.14 -16.58 -19.23
CA GLU A 527 6.32 -18.04 -19.28
C GLU A 527 5.04 -18.80 -19.70
N HIS A 528 3.87 -18.16 -19.58
CA HIS A 528 2.59 -18.79 -19.92
C HIS A 528 2.29 -18.85 -21.42
N GLU A 529 3.18 -18.35 -22.30
CA GLU A 529 3.07 -18.52 -23.75
C GLU A 529 3.85 -19.74 -24.28
N LEU A 530 4.61 -20.45 -23.43
CA LEU A 530 5.43 -21.60 -23.80
C LEU A 530 4.92 -22.96 -23.27
N ALA A 531 3.77 -22.98 -22.58
CA ALA A 531 3.09 -24.18 -22.08
C ALA A 531 1.61 -24.15 -22.50
#